data_AF-A0A838HD65-F1
#
_entry.id   AF-A0A838HD65-F1
#
_cell.length_a   1.000
_cell.length_b   1.000
_cell.length_c   1.000
_cell.angle_alpha   90.00
_cell.angle_beta   90.00
_cell.angle_gamma   90.00
#
_symmetry.space_group_name_H-M   'P 1'
#
loop_
_entity.id
_entity.type
_entity.pdbx_description
1 polymer ?
#
loop_
_entity_poly.entity_id
_entity_poly.type
_entity_poly.pdbx_seq_one_letter_code
_entity_poly.pdbx_strand_id
1 'polypeptide(L)'
;VTSYNMESGFDYGYTVVSTDGGKTYKSLANSATVPTAAPAPVGNAVTGSSGLPTTLTFDLSPYAGQKVILGFRYLSDPLVNQGGWYIDDVKVGNTVISDGSSTEVFKSFTEISPQTVSPFTVTLVGLDEDGHRARVIRIGNTFKFALTARQISSLRRYPVVVAIVSCDDLTETQTANAPYDLKANRITQLGGRK
;
A
#
# COMPACT_ATOMS: atom_id res chain seq x y z
N VAL A 1 10.72 4.57 -22.66
CA VAL A 1 9.57 4.14 -23.48
C VAL A 1 8.45 3.66 -22.55
N THR A 2 7.19 3.77 -22.95
CA THR A 2 6.07 3.27 -22.16
C THR A 2 5.01 2.67 -23.06
N SER A 3 4.27 1.68 -22.55
CA SER A 3 3.08 1.12 -23.20
C SER A 3 2.03 0.88 -22.14
N TYR A 4 0.76 1.14 -22.46
CA TYR A 4 -0.33 0.88 -21.53
C TYR A 4 -1.57 0.37 -22.26
N ASN A 5 -2.28 -0.52 -21.59
CA ASN A 5 -3.60 -0.96 -21.97
C ASN A 5 -4.43 -1.11 -20.68
N MET A 6 -5.25 -0.10 -20.44
CA MET A 6 -5.97 0.16 -19.19
C MET A 6 -7.43 0.41 -19.52
N GLU A 7 -8.35 0.07 -18.63
CA GLU A 7 -9.77 0.37 -18.85
C GLU A 7 -10.00 1.90 -18.92
N SER A 8 -10.42 2.38 -20.09
CA SER A 8 -10.62 3.81 -20.33
C SER A 8 -11.68 4.40 -19.42
N GLY A 9 -11.28 5.36 -18.56
CA GLY A 9 -12.19 6.03 -17.63
C GLY A 9 -12.36 5.34 -16.28
N PHE A 10 -11.63 4.25 -16.03
CA PHE A 10 -11.66 3.51 -14.76
C PHE A 10 -10.24 3.30 -14.23
N ASP A 11 -9.33 2.91 -15.11
CA ASP A 11 -7.92 2.71 -14.81
C ASP A 11 -7.06 3.90 -15.26
N TYR A 12 -6.11 4.28 -14.43
CA TYR A 12 -5.32 5.49 -14.63
C TYR A 12 -3.84 5.31 -14.27
N GLY A 13 -2.97 5.79 -15.15
CA GLY A 13 -1.53 5.94 -14.92
C GLY A 13 -1.16 7.41 -14.67
N TYR A 14 -0.69 7.73 -13.48
CA TYR A 14 -0.25 9.07 -13.09
C TYR A 14 1.28 9.14 -13.04
N THR A 15 1.85 10.14 -13.71
CA THR A 15 3.21 10.59 -13.43
C THR A 15 3.12 11.73 -12.42
N VAL A 16 3.78 11.60 -11.28
CA VAL A 16 3.63 12.51 -10.14
C VAL A 16 4.95 13.11 -9.70
N VAL A 17 4.87 14.27 -9.06
CA VAL A 17 6.00 14.98 -8.44
C VAL A 17 5.66 15.39 -7.03
N SER A 18 6.64 15.29 -6.13
CA SER A 18 6.57 15.82 -4.76
C SER A 18 7.74 16.78 -4.53
N THR A 19 7.45 17.90 -3.87
CA THR A 19 8.43 18.93 -3.45
C THR A 19 8.58 18.99 -1.92
N ASP A 20 7.86 18.14 -1.19
CA ASP A 20 7.76 18.17 0.28
C ASP A 20 8.28 16.89 0.97
N GLY A 21 9.16 16.16 0.27
CA GLY A 21 9.76 14.93 0.78
C GLY A 21 8.85 13.71 0.70
N GLY A 22 7.87 13.70 -0.21
CA GLY A 22 6.95 12.58 -0.41
C GLY A 22 5.71 12.62 0.47
N LYS A 23 5.43 13.75 1.13
CA LYS A 23 4.21 13.90 1.96
C LYS A 23 2.98 14.11 1.08
N THR A 24 3.12 14.90 0.02
CA THR A 24 2.09 15.12 -0.98
C THR A 24 2.66 14.99 -2.39
N TYR A 25 1.79 14.61 -3.33
CA TYR A 25 2.15 14.40 -4.73
C TYR A 25 1.15 15.12 -5.63
N LYS A 26 1.66 15.78 -6.67
CA LYS A 26 0.88 16.40 -7.74
C LYS A 26 1.14 15.66 -9.05
N SER A 27 0.09 15.31 -9.78
CA SER A 27 0.22 14.74 -11.12
C SER A 27 0.70 15.78 -12.13
N LEU A 28 1.67 15.40 -12.94
CA LEU A 28 2.16 16.17 -14.08
C LEU A 28 1.22 16.01 -15.28
N ALA A 29 1.11 17.06 -16.09
CA ALA A 29 0.29 17.07 -17.29
C ALA A 29 1.16 17.07 -18.55
N ASN A 30 0.67 16.46 -19.62
CA ASN A 30 1.15 16.64 -20.97
C ASN A 30 -0.01 16.45 -21.97
N SER A 31 0.28 16.39 -23.26
CA SER A 31 -0.74 16.23 -24.31
C SER A 31 -1.47 14.88 -24.30
N ALA A 32 -0.93 13.85 -23.63
CA ALA A 32 -1.54 12.53 -23.53
C ALA A 32 -2.40 12.35 -22.26
N THR A 33 -2.27 13.25 -21.28
CA THR A 33 -3.02 13.14 -20.03
C THR A 33 -4.41 13.77 -20.13
N VAL A 34 -5.38 13.14 -19.48
CA VAL A 34 -6.73 13.66 -19.26
C VAL A 34 -6.92 14.08 -17.80
N PRO A 35 -7.69 15.14 -17.50
CA PRO A 35 -8.03 15.48 -16.14
C PRO A 35 -8.94 14.40 -15.54
N THR A 36 -8.68 14.04 -14.29
CA THR A 36 -9.46 13.06 -13.53
C THR A 36 -10.22 13.73 -12.38
N ALA A 37 -11.35 13.15 -12.02
CA ALA A 37 -12.18 13.55 -10.89
C ALA A 37 -12.63 12.30 -10.10
N ALA A 38 -13.22 12.53 -8.93
CA ALA A 38 -13.71 11.44 -8.07
C ALA A 38 -14.65 10.49 -8.86
N PRO A 39 -14.53 9.15 -8.66
CA PRO A 39 -13.84 8.48 -7.56
C PRO A 39 -12.31 8.35 -7.71
N ALA A 40 -11.74 8.59 -8.90
CA ALA A 40 -10.30 8.62 -9.07
C ALA A 40 -9.68 9.86 -8.39
N PRO A 41 -8.38 9.84 -8.00
CA PRO A 41 -7.69 11.02 -7.52
C PRO A 41 -7.82 12.18 -8.50
N VAL A 42 -8.07 13.39 -7.99
CA VAL A 42 -8.07 14.59 -8.82
C VAL A 42 -6.65 14.84 -9.34
N GLY A 43 -6.50 14.96 -10.66
CA GLY A 43 -5.19 15.08 -11.27
C GLY A 43 -5.21 14.96 -12.80
N ASN A 44 -4.05 14.66 -13.38
CA ASN A 44 -3.85 14.41 -14.81
C ASN A 44 -3.24 13.01 -14.97
N ALA A 45 -3.86 12.17 -15.79
CA ALA A 45 -3.45 10.78 -15.97
C ALA A 45 -3.56 10.34 -17.42
N VAL A 46 -2.80 9.31 -17.79
CA VAL A 46 -3.12 8.50 -18.98
C VAL A 46 -4.15 7.43 -18.62
N THR A 47 -4.96 7.04 -19.58
CA THR A 47 -5.98 5.97 -19.49
C THR A 47 -6.19 5.35 -20.88
N GLY A 48 -6.91 4.25 -20.98
CA GLY A 48 -7.14 3.56 -22.24
C GLY A 48 -5.88 2.85 -22.76
N SER A 49 -5.67 2.88 -24.08
CA SER A 49 -4.55 2.18 -24.73
C SER A 49 -3.59 3.15 -25.41
N SER A 50 -2.28 2.89 -25.29
CA SER A 50 -1.26 3.61 -26.06
C SER A 50 -1.16 3.11 -27.52
N GLY A 51 -1.77 1.96 -27.83
CA GLY A 51 -1.61 1.25 -29.10
C GLY A 51 -0.23 0.63 -29.23
N LEU A 52 0.75 1.44 -29.62
CA LEU A 52 2.16 1.04 -29.71
C LEU A 52 2.96 1.61 -28.51
N PRO A 53 4.15 1.07 -28.21
CA PRO A 53 5.08 1.70 -27.29
C PRO A 53 5.39 3.14 -27.74
N THR A 54 5.33 4.07 -26.80
CA THR A 54 5.50 5.51 -27.04
C THR A 54 6.39 6.15 -25.99
N THR A 55 6.69 7.43 -26.15
CA THR A 55 7.42 8.23 -25.15
C THR A 55 6.51 9.31 -24.58
N LEU A 56 6.41 9.36 -23.25
CA LEU A 56 5.75 10.46 -22.56
C LEU A 56 6.83 11.39 -21.99
N THR A 57 6.70 12.68 -22.31
CA THR A 57 7.56 13.74 -21.79
C THR A 57 6.73 14.68 -20.93
N PHE A 58 7.27 15.07 -19.78
CA PHE A 58 6.63 16.00 -18.86
C PHE A 58 7.58 17.15 -18.57
N ASP A 59 7.06 18.38 -18.56
CA ASP A 59 7.87 19.56 -18.24
C ASP A 59 8.11 19.66 -16.73
N LEU A 60 9.39 19.69 -16.35
CA LEU A 60 9.83 19.87 -14.97
C LEU A 60 10.40 21.27 -14.71
N SER A 61 10.38 22.17 -15.69
CA SER A 61 10.83 23.56 -15.55
C SER A 61 10.19 24.30 -14.36
N PRO A 62 8.92 24.07 -13.96
CA PRO A 62 8.34 24.72 -12.78
C PRO A 62 9.02 24.33 -11.46
N TYR A 63 9.80 23.24 -11.45
CA TYR A 63 10.49 22.72 -10.28
C TYR A 63 12.00 22.99 -10.33
N ALA A 64 12.48 23.83 -11.25
CA ALA A 64 13.89 24.18 -11.38
C ALA A 64 14.48 24.69 -10.05
N GLY A 65 15.65 24.18 -9.68
CA GLY A 65 16.34 24.53 -8.43
C GLY A 65 15.77 23.85 -7.17
N GLN A 66 14.67 23.10 -7.27
CA GLN A 66 14.09 22.35 -6.16
C GLN A 66 14.61 20.90 -6.14
N LYS A 67 14.67 20.31 -4.94
CA LYS A 67 14.76 18.85 -4.82
C LYS A 67 13.35 18.28 -4.93
N VAL A 68 13.16 17.38 -5.89
CA VAL A 68 11.87 16.72 -6.12
C VAL A 68 11.99 15.22 -6.09
N ILE A 69 10.89 14.56 -5.77
CA ILE A 69 10.69 13.13 -5.98
C ILE A 69 9.75 12.99 -7.17
N LEU A 70 10.14 12.21 -8.17
CA LEU A 70 9.27 11.77 -9.25
C LEU A 70 8.76 10.38 -8.94
N GLY A 71 7.52 10.11 -9.33
CA GLY A 71 6.90 8.81 -9.11
C GLY A 71 5.90 8.46 -10.19
N PHE A 72 5.52 7.20 -10.21
CA PHE A 72 4.48 6.64 -11.06
C PHE A 72 3.44 5.97 -10.17
N ARG A 73 2.17 6.22 -10.44
CA ARG A 73 1.05 5.60 -9.72
C ARG A 73 0.08 5.01 -10.73
N TYR A 74 -0.16 3.71 -10.64
CA TYR A 74 -1.25 3.05 -11.35
C TYR A 74 -2.41 2.86 -10.37
N LEU A 75 -3.62 3.19 -10.80
CA LEU A 75 -4.85 2.98 -10.06
C LEU A 75 -5.83 2.26 -10.98
N SER A 76 -6.39 1.16 -10.51
CA SER A 76 -7.40 0.40 -11.25
C SER A 76 -8.67 0.23 -10.44
N ASP A 77 -9.76 -0.07 -11.13
CA ASP A 77 -10.96 -0.62 -10.51
C ASP A 77 -10.79 -2.16 -10.30
N PRO A 78 -11.73 -2.82 -9.60
CA PRO A 78 -11.63 -4.26 -9.32
C PRO A 78 -12.24 -5.16 -10.41
N LEU A 79 -12.73 -4.62 -11.53
CA LEU A 79 -13.56 -5.37 -12.48
C LEU A 79 -12.79 -5.81 -13.72
N VAL A 80 -12.18 -4.88 -14.46
CA VAL A 80 -11.62 -5.17 -15.79
C VAL A 80 -10.10 -5.06 -15.79
N ASN A 81 -9.42 -6.14 -16.17
CA ASN A 81 -7.96 -6.13 -16.37
C ASN A 81 -7.61 -6.13 -17.87
N GLN A 82 -6.91 -5.09 -18.33
CA GLN A 82 -6.49 -4.95 -19.73
C GLN A 82 -4.98 -5.05 -19.95
N GLY A 83 -4.19 -5.39 -18.93
CA GLY A 83 -2.73 -5.58 -19.02
C GLY A 83 -1.89 -4.50 -18.36
N GLY A 84 -2.50 -3.36 -17.98
CA GLY A 84 -1.90 -2.36 -17.10
C GLY A 84 -0.95 -1.40 -17.81
N TRP A 85 0.11 -0.98 -17.10
CA TRP A 85 1.03 0.07 -17.53
C TRP A 85 2.49 -0.37 -17.38
N TYR A 86 3.22 -0.36 -18.51
CA TYR A 86 4.64 -0.65 -18.60
C TYR A 86 5.43 0.65 -18.78
N ILE A 87 6.49 0.81 -18.00
CA ILE A 87 7.36 1.99 -18.00
C ILE A 87 8.80 1.50 -18.09
N ASP A 88 9.56 2.09 -19.01
CA ASP A 88 10.95 1.76 -19.28
C ASP A 88 11.72 3.02 -19.73
N ASP A 89 13.05 2.97 -19.74
CA ASP A 89 13.96 4.06 -20.11
C ASP A 89 13.59 5.41 -19.47
N VAL A 90 13.47 5.44 -18.16
CA VAL A 90 13.14 6.66 -17.42
C VAL A 90 14.36 7.57 -17.41
N LYS A 91 14.20 8.79 -17.97
CA LYS A 91 15.27 9.80 -18.04
C LYS A 91 14.81 11.15 -17.52
N VAL A 92 15.72 11.89 -16.91
CA VAL A 92 15.55 13.30 -16.55
C VAL A 92 16.61 14.11 -17.30
N GLY A 93 16.17 14.88 -18.28
CA GLY A 93 17.07 15.44 -19.29
C GLY A 93 17.84 14.31 -19.99
N ASN A 94 19.17 14.39 -19.98
CA ASN A 94 20.04 13.36 -20.57
C ASN A 94 20.46 12.26 -19.57
N THR A 95 20.01 12.34 -18.31
CA THR A 95 20.40 11.38 -17.26
C THR A 95 19.43 10.22 -17.23
N VAL A 96 19.94 9.00 -17.38
CA VAL A 96 19.15 7.77 -17.20
C VAL A 96 18.98 7.51 -15.70
N ILE A 97 17.73 7.36 -15.27
CA ILE A 97 17.34 7.02 -13.90
C ILE A 97 17.08 5.52 -13.79
N SER A 98 16.42 4.94 -14.79
CA SER A 98 16.18 3.50 -14.89
C SER A 98 16.12 3.09 -16.37
N ASP A 99 16.74 1.95 -16.69
CA ASP A 99 16.70 1.28 -17.99
C ASP A 99 15.82 0.02 -17.97
N GLY A 100 14.94 -0.09 -16.96
CA GLY A 100 14.02 -1.22 -16.83
C GLY A 100 14.65 -2.54 -16.39
N SER A 101 15.98 -2.62 -16.26
CA SER A 101 16.67 -3.87 -15.88
C SER A 101 16.50 -4.25 -14.40
N SER A 102 16.15 -3.28 -13.54
CA SER A 102 15.96 -3.47 -12.11
C SER A 102 15.00 -2.44 -11.51
N THR A 103 14.30 -2.83 -10.44
CA THR A 103 13.44 -1.94 -9.66
C THR A 103 14.13 -1.33 -8.44
N GLU A 104 15.40 -1.65 -8.16
CA GLU A 104 16.12 -1.21 -6.95
C GLU A 104 16.23 0.32 -6.79
N VAL A 105 16.19 1.06 -7.89
CA VAL A 105 16.22 2.54 -7.86
C VAL A 105 14.89 3.14 -7.38
N PHE A 106 13.80 2.38 -7.47
CA PHE A 106 12.48 2.84 -7.06
C PHE A 106 12.23 2.51 -5.59
N LYS A 107 11.51 3.41 -4.94
CA LYS A 107 10.98 3.22 -3.58
C LYS A 107 9.49 3.43 -3.63
N SER A 108 8.74 2.63 -2.88
CA SER A 108 7.32 2.88 -2.64
C SER A 108 7.13 4.22 -1.92
N PHE A 109 5.93 4.81 -2.04
CA PHE A 109 5.63 6.08 -1.37
C PHE A 109 5.77 5.98 0.16
N THR A 110 5.50 4.81 0.73
CA THR A 110 5.64 4.54 2.16
C THR A 110 7.10 4.32 2.60
N GLU A 111 7.99 3.86 1.73
CA GLU A 111 9.43 3.86 2.01
C GLU A 111 10.04 5.26 1.98
N ILE A 112 9.52 6.13 1.11
CA ILE A 112 9.98 7.52 0.97
C ILE A 112 9.48 8.38 2.13
N SER A 113 8.17 8.32 2.39
CA SER A 113 7.51 9.04 3.48
C SER A 113 6.72 8.03 4.31
N PRO A 114 7.36 7.40 5.31
CA PRO A 114 6.71 6.45 6.19
C PRO A 114 5.43 7.02 6.79
N GLN A 115 4.32 6.39 6.46
CA GLN A 115 3.07 6.61 7.16
C GLN A 115 3.16 5.86 8.49
N THR A 116 2.66 6.48 9.55
CA THR A 116 2.54 5.77 10.83
C THR A 116 1.52 4.66 10.62
N VAL A 117 1.95 3.40 10.64
CA VAL A 117 1.05 2.26 10.53
C VAL A 117 0.06 2.28 11.69
N SER A 118 -1.18 1.87 11.43
CA SER A 118 -2.15 1.71 12.51
C SER A 118 -1.64 0.62 13.45
N PRO A 119 -1.68 0.86 14.78
CA PRO A 119 -1.42 -0.19 15.76
C PRO A 119 -2.38 -1.37 15.54
N PHE A 120 -1.94 -2.59 15.88
CA PHE A 120 -2.80 -3.76 15.76
C PHE A 120 -3.99 -3.63 16.71
N THR A 121 -5.17 -4.05 16.24
CA THR A 121 -6.26 -4.41 17.13
C THR A 121 -6.13 -5.88 17.48
N VAL A 122 -6.05 -6.17 18.78
CA VAL A 122 -5.99 -7.55 19.28
C VAL A 122 -7.23 -7.89 20.09
N THR A 123 -7.92 -8.94 19.66
CA THR A 123 -9.03 -9.55 20.38
C THR A 123 -8.69 -11.00 20.72
N LEU A 124 -8.79 -11.35 22.00
CA LEU A 124 -8.71 -12.74 22.44
C LEU A 124 -10.10 -13.30 22.69
N VAL A 125 -10.34 -14.50 22.20
CA VAL A 125 -11.59 -15.24 22.41
C VAL A 125 -11.26 -16.59 23.03
N GLY A 126 -11.57 -16.75 24.31
CA GLY A 126 -11.57 -18.06 24.96
C GLY A 126 -12.86 -18.80 24.61
N LEU A 127 -12.75 -20.04 24.15
CA LEU A 127 -13.87 -20.91 23.77
C LEU A 127 -13.87 -22.17 24.66
N ASP A 128 -15.05 -22.61 25.11
CA ASP A 128 -15.20 -23.91 25.76
C ASP A 128 -15.14 -25.06 24.73
N GLU A 129 -15.02 -26.30 25.21
CA GLU A 129 -14.82 -27.48 24.34
C GLU A 129 -15.97 -27.66 23.33
N ASP A 130 -17.18 -27.27 23.73
CA ASP A 130 -18.38 -27.39 22.91
C ASP A 130 -18.67 -26.12 22.07
N GLY A 131 -17.88 -25.05 22.22
CA GLY A 131 -18.08 -23.76 21.52
C GLY A 131 -19.32 -22.96 21.96
N HIS A 132 -19.99 -23.33 23.05
CA HIS A 132 -21.21 -22.71 23.56
C HIS A 132 -20.95 -21.48 24.44
N ARG A 133 -19.74 -21.32 24.98
CA ARG A 133 -19.38 -20.19 25.84
C ARG A 133 -18.10 -19.53 25.35
N ALA A 134 -18.18 -18.20 25.21
CA ALA A 134 -17.03 -17.39 24.82
C ALA A 134 -16.65 -16.38 25.91
N ARG A 135 -15.35 -16.14 26.07
CA ARG A 135 -14.80 -14.99 26.80
C ARG A 135 -14.02 -14.11 25.85
N VAL A 136 -14.50 -12.89 25.66
CA VAL A 136 -13.86 -11.90 24.79
C VAL A 136 -13.06 -10.92 25.63
N ILE A 137 -11.78 -10.73 25.30
CA ILE A 137 -10.91 -9.69 25.85
C ILE A 137 -10.38 -8.86 24.68
N ARG A 138 -10.72 -7.57 24.68
CA ARG A 138 -10.18 -6.59 23.73
C ARG A 138 -8.99 -5.89 24.37
N ILE A 139 -7.83 -5.96 23.74
CA ILE A 139 -6.61 -5.26 24.19
C ILE A 139 -6.58 -3.82 23.65
N GLY A 140 -7.36 -3.53 22.61
CA GLY A 140 -7.35 -2.25 21.92
C GLY A 140 -6.16 -2.10 20.98
N ASN A 141 -5.93 -0.87 20.54
CA ASN A 141 -4.88 -0.51 19.59
C ASN A 141 -3.49 -0.56 20.25
N THR A 142 -2.64 -1.50 19.83
CA THR A 142 -1.27 -1.60 20.32
C THR A 142 -0.27 -2.22 19.33
N PHE A 143 1.01 -1.84 19.45
CA PHE A 143 2.13 -2.53 18.79
C PHE A 143 2.71 -3.68 19.63
N LYS A 144 2.48 -3.67 20.94
CA LYS A 144 3.01 -4.66 21.90
C LYS A 144 2.03 -4.83 23.05
N PHE A 145 1.73 -6.06 23.42
CA PHE A 145 0.92 -6.33 24.61
C PHE A 145 1.42 -7.55 25.36
N ALA A 146 1.11 -7.57 26.65
CA ALA A 146 1.18 -8.75 27.49
C ALA A 146 -0.12 -8.82 28.29
N LEU A 147 -0.62 -10.03 28.51
CA LEU A 147 -1.82 -10.20 29.32
C LEU A 147 -1.49 -9.99 30.79
N THR A 148 -2.34 -9.22 31.47
CA THR A 148 -2.31 -9.09 32.91
C THR A 148 -2.68 -10.41 33.59
N ALA A 149 -2.26 -10.61 34.85
CA ALA A 149 -2.64 -11.79 35.62
C ALA A 149 -4.16 -12.01 35.68
N ARG A 150 -4.94 -10.92 35.76
CA ARG A 150 -6.41 -10.96 35.75
C ARG A 150 -6.97 -11.45 34.41
N GLN A 151 -6.45 -10.93 33.29
CA GLN A 151 -6.85 -11.37 31.94
C GLN A 151 -6.51 -12.85 31.73
N ILE A 152 -5.30 -13.28 32.10
CA ILE A 152 -4.89 -14.68 32.07
C ILE A 152 -5.85 -15.53 32.90
N SER A 153 -6.11 -15.14 34.15
CA SER A 153 -7.03 -15.88 35.03
C SER A 153 -8.43 -16.02 34.45
N SER A 154 -8.92 -15.01 33.72
CA SER A 154 -10.24 -15.06 33.08
C SER A 154 -10.30 -15.98 31.86
N LEU A 155 -9.16 -16.29 31.25
CA LEU A 155 -9.04 -17.23 30.13
C LEU A 155 -8.71 -18.66 30.57
N ARG A 156 -8.22 -18.88 31.80
CA ARG A 156 -7.78 -20.22 32.29
C ARG A 156 -8.82 -21.33 32.20
N ARG A 157 -10.12 -20.98 32.17
CA ARG A 157 -11.22 -21.95 32.10
C ARG A 157 -11.61 -22.32 30.66
N TYR A 158 -10.97 -21.71 29.67
CA TYR A 158 -11.23 -21.93 28.26
C TYR A 158 -10.08 -22.74 27.67
N PRO A 159 -10.31 -24.00 27.26
CA PRO A 159 -9.28 -24.87 26.72
C PRO A 159 -8.74 -24.39 25.37
N VAL A 160 -9.53 -23.62 24.62
CA VAL A 160 -9.10 -22.98 23.38
C VAL A 160 -9.09 -21.46 23.55
N VAL A 161 -8.01 -20.81 23.13
CA VAL A 161 -7.92 -19.35 23.04
C VAL A 161 -7.50 -18.97 21.63
N VAL A 162 -8.35 -18.22 20.95
CA VAL A 162 -8.09 -17.66 19.62
C VAL A 162 -7.62 -16.22 19.78
N ALA A 163 -6.56 -15.85 19.07
CA ALA A 163 -6.13 -14.47 18.93
C ALA A 163 -6.49 -13.96 17.53
N ILE A 164 -7.34 -12.95 17.47
CA ILE A 164 -7.65 -12.21 16.25
C ILE A 164 -6.78 -10.96 16.28
N VAL A 165 -5.86 -10.86 15.33
CA VAL A 165 -4.94 -9.73 15.17
C VAL A 165 -5.23 -9.09 13.82
N SER A 166 -5.72 -7.85 13.85
CA SER A 166 -5.94 -7.05 12.64
C SER A 166 -5.11 -5.78 12.69
N CYS A 167 -4.75 -5.25 11.53
CA CYS A 167 -4.21 -3.91 11.37
C CYS A 167 -4.98 -3.22 10.25
N ASP A 168 -5.19 -1.92 10.37
CA ASP A 168 -5.73 -1.16 9.25
C ASP A 168 -4.60 -0.97 8.24
N ASP A 169 -4.82 -1.46 7.02
CA ASP A 169 -3.99 -1.10 5.89
C ASP A 169 -4.51 0.18 5.25
N LEU A 170 -3.98 1.32 5.70
CA LEU A 170 -4.33 2.63 5.16
C LEU A 170 -3.94 2.80 3.69
N THR A 171 -3.11 1.91 3.15
CA THR A 171 -2.72 1.93 1.73
C THR A 171 -3.68 1.15 0.86
N GLU A 172 -4.49 0.25 1.44
CA GLU A 172 -5.38 -0.70 0.75
C GLU A 172 -4.66 -1.58 -0.31
N THR A 173 -3.34 -1.78 -0.18
CA THR A 173 -2.52 -2.50 -1.16
C THR A 173 -1.96 -3.82 -0.64
N GLN A 174 -2.11 -4.12 0.65
CA GLN A 174 -1.61 -5.34 1.26
C GLN A 174 -2.52 -6.53 0.95
N THR A 175 -1.99 -7.49 0.21
CA THR A 175 -2.61 -8.80 -0.04
C THR A 175 -2.13 -9.88 0.94
N ALA A 176 -1.22 -9.52 1.86
CA ALA A 176 -0.65 -10.41 2.85
C ALA A 176 -1.35 -10.26 4.21
N ASN A 177 -1.28 -11.32 5.03
CA ASN A 177 -1.75 -11.28 6.42
C ASN A 177 -1.01 -10.20 7.23
N ALA A 178 -1.66 -9.69 8.28
CA ALA A 178 -1.05 -8.74 9.21
C ALA A 178 0.32 -9.23 9.70
N PRO A 179 1.41 -8.44 9.61
CA PRO A 179 2.74 -8.92 9.98
C PRO A 179 2.97 -8.84 11.49
N TYR A 180 2.70 -9.93 12.23
CA TYR A 180 2.86 -10.01 13.69
C TYR A 180 3.68 -11.23 14.15
N ASP A 181 4.24 -11.14 15.37
CA ASP A 181 4.78 -12.29 16.11
C ASP A 181 3.92 -12.50 17.37
N LEU A 182 3.33 -13.68 17.51
CA LEU A 182 2.51 -14.05 18.65
C LEU A 182 3.11 -15.28 19.33
N LYS A 183 3.41 -15.16 20.63
CA LYS A 183 3.93 -16.26 21.44
C LYS A 183 2.94 -16.65 22.53
N ALA A 184 2.62 -17.94 22.60
CA ALA A 184 1.90 -18.56 23.70
C ALA A 184 2.82 -19.57 24.38
N ASN A 185 2.96 -19.52 25.70
CA ASN A 185 3.88 -20.39 26.46
C ASN A 185 5.31 -20.39 25.90
N ARG A 186 5.79 -19.22 25.45
CA ARG A 186 7.10 -19.00 24.79
C ARG A 186 7.25 -19.65 23.40
N ILE A 187 6.18 -20.20 22.83
CA ILE A 187 6.15 -20.83 21.49
C ILE A 187 5.47 -19.87 20.50
N THR A 188 6.15 -19.56 19.39
CA THR A 188 5.58 -18.77 18.29
C THR A 188 4.45 -19.53 17.60
N GLN A 189 3.30 -18.88 17.48
CA GLN A 189 2.08 -19.45 16.88
C GLN A 189 2.15 -19.36 15.35
N LEU A 190 1.47 -20.27 14.65
CA LEU A 190 1.55 -20.42 13.19
C LEU A 190 1.15 -19.14 12.42
N GLY A 191 0.14 -18.40 12.89
CA GLY A 191 -0.26 -17.12 12.29
C GLY A 191 0.69 -15.96 12.59
N GLY A 192 1.56 -16.09 13.59
CA GLY A 192 2.48 -15.05 14.04
C GLY A 192 3.92 -15.25 13.55
N ARG A 193 4.10 -15.62 12.28
CA ARG A 193 5.42 -15.68 11.66
C ARG A 193 5.54 -14.48 10.73
N LYS A 194 6.40 -13.53 11.12
CA LYS A 194 6.89 -12.48 10.21
C LYS A 194 7.47 -13.09 8.94
#